data_AF-A0A6C0HM63-F1
#
_entry.id   AF-A0A6C0HM63-F1
#
_cell.length_a   1.000
_cell.length_b   1.000
_cell.length_c   1.000
_cell.angle_alpha   90.00
_cell.angle_beta   90.00
_cell.angle_gamma   90.00
#
_symmetry.space_group_name_H-M   'P 1'
#
loop_
_entity.id
_entity.type
_entity.pdbx_description
1 polymer ?
#
loop_
_entity_poly.entity_id
_entity_poly.type
_entity_poly.pdbx_seq_one_letter_code
_entity_poly.pdbx_strand_id
1 'polypeptide(L)'
;MIALFKALIVPGKQRLIHILINICIIIIFAIIYWSMGTTEHFTFKNNAVENYLTPISALYFAFSNQLTIGYGDIIPHSILSRCISMFQFMCILIYLFLAAI
;
A
#
# COMPACT_ATOMS: atom_id res chain seq x y z
N MET A 1 -12.87 -5.53 -0.53
CA MET A 1 -13.74 -4.86 0.47
C MET A 1 -14.58 -5.85 1.30
N ILE A 2 -15.28 -6.84 0.69
CA ILE A 2 -16.12 -7.82 1.42
C ILE A 2 -15.31 -8.73 2.40
N ALA A 3 -14.08 -9.13 2.04
CA ALA A 3 -13.22 -9.93 2.91
C ALA A 3 -12.66 -9.15 4.13
N LEU A 4 -12.39 -7.84 3.96
CA LEU A 4 -11.99 -6.95 5.07
C LEU A 4 -13.13 -6.80 6.09
N PHE A 5 -14.38 -6.77 5.59
CA PHE A 5 -15.58 -6.74 6.42
C PHE A 5 -15.81 -8.05 7.18
N LYS A 6 -15.50 -9.21 6.58
CA LYS A 6 -15.54 -10.52 7.29
C LYS A 6 -14.43 -10.66 8.32
N ALA A 7 -13.22 -10.17 8.05
CA ALA A 7 -12.14 -10.11 9.04
C ALA A 7 -12.51 -9.23 10.26
N LEU A 8 -13.33 -8.20 10.05
CA LEU A 8 -13.95 -7.38 11.11
C LEU A 8 -15.09 -8.10 11.85
N ILE A 9 -15.42 -9.37 11.56
CA ILE A 9 -16.46 -10.17 12.23
C ILE A 9 -15.86 -11.33 13.08
N VAL A 10 -14.56 -11.63 12.95
CA VAL A 10 -13.83 -12.68 13.72
C VAL A 10 -13.77 -12.37 15.24
N PRO A 11 -13.73 -13.28 16.22
CA PRO A 11 -13.64 -12.89 17.65
C PRO A 11 -12.45 -11.94 18.00
N GLY A 12 -12.65 -11.04 18.96
CA GLY A 12 -11.88 -9.78 19.14
C GLY A 12 -10.34 -9.86 19.16
N LYS A 13 -9.75 -10.94 19.69
CA LYS A 13 -8.28 -11.10 19.71
C LYS A 13 -7.70 -11.42 18.33
N GLN A 14 -8.43 -12.16 17.50
CA GLN A 14 -8.00 -12.53 16.15
C GLN A 14 -8.17 -11.34 15.18
N ARG A 15 -9.22 -10.52 15.32
CA ARG A 15 -9.37 -9.26 14.54
C ARG A 15 -8.15 -8.36 14.67
N LEU A 16 -7.69 -8.18 15.91
CA LEU A 16 -6.55 -7.30 16.21
C LEU A 16 -5.29 -7.78 15.48
N ILE A 17 -5.03 -9.09 15.47
CA ILE A 17 -3.88 -9.68 14.77
C ILE A 17 -3.95 -9.37 13.26
N HIS A 18 -5.13 -9.53 12.64
CA HIS A 18 -5.27 -9.23 11.21
C HIS A 18 -5.05 -7.76 10.88
N ILE A 19 -5.55 -6.85 11.72
CA ILE A 19 -5.35 -5.41 11.57
C ILE A 19 -3.86 -5.06 11.71
N LEU A 20 -3.18 -5.60 12.73
CA LEU A 20 -1.76 -5.37 12.94
C LEU A 20 -0.91 -5.87 11.77
N ILE A 21 -1.20 -7.06 11.23
CA ILE A 21 -0.49 -7.60 10.06
C ILE A 21 -0.67 -6.67 8.84
N ASN A 22 -1.88 -6.17 8.60
CA ASN A 22 -2.11 -5.22 7.49
C ASN A 22 -1.31 -3.93 7.66
N ILE A 23 -1.29 -3.37 8.87
CA ILE A 23 -0.51 -2.17 9.17
C ILE A 23 0.98 -2.45 8.95
N CYS A 24 1.50 -3.59 9.40
CA CYS A 24 2.89 -3.99 9.16
C CYS A 24 3.22 -4.09 7.67
N ILE A 25 2.34 -4.70 6.86
CA ILE A 25 2.52 -4.80 5.40
C ILE A 25 2.59 -3.40 4.77
N ILE A 26 1.69 -2.50 5.15
CA ILE A 26 1.68 -1.12 4.64
C ILE A 26 2.99 -0.41 4.99
N ILE A 27 3.48 -0.54 6.22
CA ILE A 27 4.74 0.08 6.65
C ILE A 27 5.93 -0.49 5.86
N ILE A 28 5.98 -1.80 5.63
CA ILE A 28 7.03 -2.43 4.82
C ILE A 28 7.05 -1.86 3.40
N PHE A 29 5.89 -1.80 2.73
CA PHE A 29 5.80 -1.24 1.39
C PHE A 29 6.09 0.27 1.37
N ALA A 30 5.68 1.01 2.40
CA ALA A 30 6.02 2.43 2.53
C ALA A 30 7.54 2.66 2.58
N ILE A 31 8.28 1.82 3.31
CA ILE A 31 9.75 1.88 3.36
C ILE A 31 10.35 1.56 1.97
N ILE A 32 9.82 0.57 1.25
CA ILE A 32 10.25 0.22 -0.10
C ILE A 32 10.00 1.38 -1.08
N TYR A 33 8.85 2.04 -1.01
CA TYR A 33 8.56 3.17 -1.89
C TYR A 33 9.39 4.40 -1.55
N TRP A 34 9.64 4.64 -0.26
CA TRP A 34 10.50 5.73 0.17
C TRP A 34 11.95 5.54 -0.31
N SER A 35 12.48 4.32 -0.26
CA SER A 35 13.83 4.04 -0.78
C SER A 35 13.93 4.23 -2.30
N MET A 36 12.82 4.11 -3.03
CA MET A 36 12.71 4.36 -4.47
C MET A 36 12.19 5.75 -4.82
N GLY A 37 12.12 6.66 -3.85
CA GLY A 37 11.36 7.90 -3.90
C GLY A 37 11.88 9.00 -4.83
N THR A 38 12.47 8.67 -5.96
CA THR A 38 13.04 9.59 -6.95
C THR A 38 12.10 9.77 -8.15
N THR A 39 12.31 10.85 -8.92
CA THR A 39 11.58 11.15 -10.16
C THR A 39 11.76 10.09 -11.25
N GLU A 40 12.81 9.28 -11.18
CA GLU A 40 13.06 8.20 -12.14
C GLU A 40 12.00 7.10 -12.02
N HIS A 41 11.47 6.92 -10.81
CA HIS A 41 10.54 5.86 -10.49
C HIS A 41 9.10 6.34 -10.34
N PHE A 42 8.87 7.56 -9.89
CA PHE A 42 7.53 8.09 -9.65
C PHE A 42 7.29 9.42 -10.36
N THR A 43 6.05 9.60 -10.83
CA THR A 43 5.53 10.87 -11.34
C THR A 43 4.57 11.47 -10.32
N PHE A 44 4.72 12.76 -10.05
CA PHE A 44 3.90 13.53 -9.12
C PHE A 44 3.04 14.50 -9.91
N LYS A 45 1.72 14.39 -9.77
CA LYS A 45 0.76 15.17 -10.56
C LYS A 45 0.37 16.50 -9.91
N ASN A 46 0.54 16.60 -8.60
CA ASN A 46 0.35 17.86 -7.88
C ASN A 46 1.67 18.62 -7.82
N ASN A 47 1.58 19.95 -7.90
CA ASN A 47 2.67 20.94 -7.76
C ASN A 47 3.30 20.93 -6.36
N ALA A 48 3.57 19.76 -5.79
CA ALA A 48 4.42 19.63 -4.64
C ALA A 48 5.79 20.16 -5.07
N VAL A 49 6.28 21.15 -4.32
CA VAL A 49 7.57 21.82 -4.51
C VAL A 49 8.74 20.81 -4.50
N GLU A 50 8.49 19.58 -4.09
CA GLU A 50 9.43 18.49 -3.93
C GLU A 50 9.13 17.39 -4.96
N ASN A 51 10.07 17.17 -5.89
CA ASN A 51 10.02 16.12 -6.90
C ASN A 51 10.44 14.73 -6.34
N TYR A 52 10.24 14.48 -5.04
CA TYR A 52 10.65 13.24 -4.39
C TYR A 52 9.59 12.76 -3.39
N LEU A 53 9.56 11.46 -3.13
CA LEU A 53 8.69 10.88 -2.10
C LEU A 53 9.31 11.15 -0.73
N THR A 54 8.66 11.99 0.07
CA THR A 54 8.88 12.06 1.51
C THR A 54 8.39 10.76 2.19
N PRO A 55 8.90 10.39 3.37
CA PRO A 55 8.42 9.21 4.10
C PRO A 55 6.89 9.21 4.32
N ILE A 56 6.32 10.39 4.57
CA ILE A 56 4.89 10.57 4.79
C ILE A 56 4.10 10.35 3.49
N SER A 57 4.59 10.88 2.37
CA SER A 57 3.98 10.63 1.06
C SER A 57 4.08 9.16 0.63
N ALA A 58 5.16 8.46 1.01
CA ALA A 58 5.35 7.05 0.73
C ALA A 58 4.39 6.18 1.55
N LEU A 59 4.19 6.52 2.83
CA LEU A 59 3.18 5.89 3.67
C LEU A 59 1.77 6.11 3.12
N TYR A 60 1.47 7.34 2.70
CA TYR A 60 0.19 7.69 2.07
C TYR A 60 -0.04 6.90 0.77
N PHE A 61 0.97 6.80 -0.10
CA PHE A 61 0.90 6.01 -1.32
C PHE A 61 0.67 4.53 -1.02
N ALA A 62 1.48 3.93 -0.12
CA ALA A 62 1.32 2.54 0.27
C ALA A 62 -0.07 2.26 0.84
N PHE A 63 -0.59 3.15 1.69
CA PHE A 63 -1.90 3.00 2.33
C PHE A 63 -3.05 3.11 1.31
N SER A 64 -3.04 4.14 0.46
CA SER A 64 -4.06 4.32 -0.57
C SER A 64 -4.04 3.22 -1.63
N ASN A 65 -2.87 2.69 -1.96
CA ASN A 65 -2.70 1.56 -2.88
C ASN A 65 -3.21 0.24 -2.26
N GLN A 66 -2.90 -0.01 -0.98
CA GLN A 66 -3.41 -1.17 -0.23
C GLN A 66 -4.93 -1.16 -0.12
N LEU A 67 -5.53 0.00 0.13
CA LEU A 67 -6.98 0.17 0.19
C LEU A 67 -7.66 0.21 -1.18
N THR A 68 -6.88 0.06 -2.26
CA THR A 68 -7.35 0.09 -3.64
C THR A 68 -8.08 1.39 -3.99
N ILE A 69 -7.73 2.51 -3.33
CA ILE A 69 -8.28 3.83 -3.61
C ILE A 69 -7.58 4.43 -4.82
N GLY A 70 -6.23 4.43 -4.81
CA GLY A 70 -5.41 4.87 -5.95
C GLY A 70 -5.73 6.28 -6.45
N TYR A 71 -5.51 7.32 -5.63
CA TYR A 71 -5.83 8.71 -5.96
C TYR A 71 -5.19 9.24 -7.26
N GLY A 72 -4.09 8.64 -7.71
CA GLY A 72 -3.45 8.99 -8.98
C GLY A 72 -2.65 10.30 -8.95
N ASP A 73 -2.35 10.80 -7.76
CA ASP A 73 -1.46 11.94 -7.49
C ASP A 73 0.02 11.53 -7.46
N ILE A 74 0.32 10.33 -6.98
CA ILE A 74 1.62 9.66 -7.04
C ILE A 74 1.47 8.43 -7.93
N ILE A 75 2.21 8.37 -9.04
CA ILE A 75 2.07 7.32 -10.05
C ILE A 75 3.42 6.63 -10.28
N PRO A 76 3.51 5.29 -10.15
CA PRO A 76 4.71 4.56 -10.52
C PRO A 76 4.94 4.62 -12.04
N HIS A 77 6.05 5.22 -12.44
CA HIS A 77 6.45 5.40 -13.83
C HIS A 77 7.37 4.28 -14.32
N SER A 78 8.38 3.93 -13.52
CA SER A 78 9.35 2.89 -13.89
C SER A 78 8.74 1.49 -13.90
N ILE A 79 9.30 0.58 -14.69
CA ILE A 79 8.91 -0.84 -14.70
C ILE A 79 9.04 -1.42 -13.29
N LEU A 80 10.13 -1.11 -12.58
CA LEU A 80 10.39 -1.61 -11.24
C LEU A 80 9.32 -1.16 -10.23
N SER A 81 8.99 0.14 -10.20
CA SER A 81 7.97 0.68 -9.28
C SER A 81 6.60 0.09 -9.57
N ARG A 82 6.23 -0.09 -10.85
CA ARG A 82 4.99 -0.75 -11.26
C ARG A 82 4.94 -2.21 -10.81
N CYS A 83 6.02 -2.96 -10.99
CA CYS A 83 6.10 -4.35 -10.53
C CYS A 83 5.90 -4.45 -9.01
N ILE A 84 6.50 -3.55 -8.22
CA ILE A 84 6.34 -3.52 -6.76
C ILE A 84 4.89 -3.18 -6.38
N SER A 85 4.27 -2.21 -7.05
CA SER A 85 2.85 -1.87 -6.81
C SER A 85 1.91 -3.01 -7.17
N MET A 86 2.17 -3.74 -8.26
CA MET A 86 1.42 -4.96 -8.60
C MET A 86 1.63 -6.06 -7.56
N PHE A 87 2.87 -6.24 -7.10
CA PHE A 87 3.21 -7.21 -6.07
C PHE A 87 2.51 -6.91 -4.74
N GLN A 88 2.47 -5.64 -4.31
CA GLN A 88 1.69 -5.21 -3.15
C GLN A 88 0.21 -5.61 -3.28
N PHE A 89 -0.38 -5.38 -4.46
CA PHE A 89 -1.76 -5.76 -4.77
C PHE A 89 -1.97 -7.28 -4.69
N MET A 90 -1.05 -8.07 -5.21
CA MET A 90 -1.13 -9.54 -5.12
C MET A 90 -1.03 -10.02 -3.67
N CYS A 91 -0.12 -9.45 -2.87
CA CYS A 91 0.03 -9.77 -1.46
C CYS A 91 -1.25 -9.52 -0.67
N ILE A 92 -1.92 -8.39 -0.88
CA ILE A 92 -3.19 -8.13 -0.18
C ILE A 92 -4.31 -9.05 -0.64
N LEU A 93 -4.41 -9.36 -1.93
CA LEU A 93 -5.44 -10.28 -2.43
C LEU A 93 -5.27 -11.69 -1.84
N ILE A 94 -4.04 -12.19 -1.83
CA ILE A 94 -3.71 -13.49 -1.21
C ILE A 94 -4.01 -13.45 0.29
N TYR A 95 -3.59 -12.40 0.99
CA TYR A 95 -3.85 -12.25 2.41
C TYR A 95 -5.35 -12.22 2.76
N LEU A 96 -6.14 -11.44 2.00
CA LEU A 96 -7.59 -11.36 2.18
C LEU A 96 -8.28 -12.68 1.88
N PHE A 97 -7.78 -13.44 0.91
CA PHE A 97 -8.28 -14.78 0.61
C PHE A 97 -8.00 -15.75 1.76
N LEU A 98 -6.77 -15.80 2.26
CA LEU A 98 -6.38 -16.64 3.38
C LEU A 98 -7.11 -16.27 4.68
N ALA A 99 -7.36 -14.99 4.92
CA ALA A 99 -8.11 -14.53 6.09
C ALA A 99 -9.63 -14.77 5.99
N ALA A 100 -10.13 -15.12 4.81
CA ALA A 100 -11.56 -15.38 4.57
C ALA A 100 -11.95 -16.87 4.65
N ILE A 101 -10.96 -17.76 4.60
CA ILE A 101 -11.10 -19.22 4.81
C ILE A 101 -11.04 -19.51 6.31
#